data_AF-X1TAZ0-F1
#
_entry.id   AF-X1TAZ0-F1
#
_cell.length_a   1.000
_cell.length_b   1.000
_cell.length_c   1.000
_cell.angle_alpha   90.00
_cell.angle_beta   90.00
_cell.angle_gamma   90.00
#
_symmetry.space_group_name_H-M   'P 1'
#
loop_
_entity.id
_entity.type
_entity.pdbx_description
1 polymer ?
#
loop_
_entity_poly.entity_id
_entity_poly.type
_entity_poly.pdbx_seq_one_letter_code
_entity_poly.pdbx_strand_id
1 'polypeptide(L)' 'MLATAIALLAIGSVGILGAVIMEVKTHEPVYKLLMKIFPWFFGVGAVLLGVVIAGS' A
#
# COMPACT_ATOMS: atom_id res chain seq x y z
N MET A 1 -15.41 -1.58 -8.87
CA MET A 1 -14.86 -0.65 -7.85
C MET A 1 -14.38 -1.38 -6.60
N LEU A 2 -15.19 -2.27 -5.99
CA LEU A 2 -14.78 -3.03 -4.80
C LEU A 2 -13.50 -3.88 -5.01
N ALA A 3 -13.44 -4.67 -6.09
CA ALA A 3 -12.27 -5.50 -6.40
C ALA A 3 -10.99 -4.67 -6.59
N THR A 4 -11.11 -3.49 -7.22
CA THR A 4 -10.00 -2.56 -7.43
C THR A 4 -9.50 -1.96 -6.10
N ALA A 5 -10.41 -1.61 -5.19
CA ALA A 5 -10.07 -1.10 -3.87
C ALA A 5 -9.34 -2.16 -3.03
N ILE A 6 -9.82 -3.40 -3.04
CA ILE A 6 -9.20 -4.54 -2.35
C ILE A 6 -7.81 -4.82 -2.94
N ALA A 7 -7.67 -4.82 -4.27
CA ALA A 7 -6.39 -5.03 -4.93
C ALA A 7 -5.36 -3.96 -4.55
N LEU A 8 -5.75 -2.68 -4.54
CA LEU A 8 -4.87 -1.56 -4.14
C LEU A 8 -4.44 -1.64 -2.67
N LEU A 9 -5.36 -2.00 -1.77
CA LEU A 9 -5.04 -2.22 -0.36
C LEU A 9 -4.07 -3.38 -0.16
N ALA A 10 -4.27 -4.50 -0.87
CA ALA A 10 -3.40 -5.66 -0.79
C ALA A 10 -1.99 -5.34 -1.32
N ILE A 11 -1.90 -4.70 -2.48
CA ILE A 11 -0.61 -4.30 -3.08
C ILE A 11 0.12 -3.28 -2.19
N GLY A 12 -0.60 -2.29 -1.65
CA GLY A 12 -0.04 -1.32 -0.72
C GLY A 12 0.49 -1.99 0.55
N SER A 13 -0.28 -2.90 1.16
CA SER A 13 0.12 -3.61 2.38
C SER A 13 1.33 -4.50 2.18
N VAL A 14 1.32 -5.31 1.11
CA VAL A 14 2.43 -6.23 0.78
C VAL A 14 3.68 -5.45 0.36
N GLY A 15 3.52 -4.34 -0.37
CA GLY A 15 4.62 -3.47 -0.77
C GLY A 15 5.31 -2.79 0.41
N ILE A 16 4.55 -2.32 1.41
CA ILE A 16 5.12 -1.76 2.64
C ILE A 16 5.88 -2.85 3.40
N LEU A 17 5.26 -4.01 3.64
CA LEU A 17 5.90 -5.13 4.35
C LEU A 17 7.19 -5.59 3.64
N GLY A 18 7.15 -5.75 2.32
CA GLY A 18 8.32 -6.13 1.52
C GLY A 18 9.43 -5.09 1.58
N ALA A 19 9.08 -3.80 1.45
CA ALA A 19 10.05 -2.71 1.60
C ALA A 19 10.66 -2.68 3.01
N VAL A 20 9.87 -2.92 4.05
CA VAL A 20 10.35 -2.97 5.44
C VAL A 20 11.33 -4.10 5.66
N ILE A 21 10.96 -5.32 5.24
CA ILE A 21 11.82 -6.48 5.39
C ILE A 21 13.13 -6.28 4.62
N MET A 22 13.07 -5.74 3.40
CA MET A 22 14.26 -5.49 2.59
C MET A 22 15.14 -4.38 3.18
N GLU A 23 14.56 -3.30 3.70
CA GLU A 23 15.33 -2.25 4.38
C GLU A 23 16.10 -2.81 5.58
N VAL A 24 15.45 -3.65 6.39
CA VAL A 24 16.07 -4.25 7.57
C VAL A 24 17.20 -5.20 7.20
N LYS A 25 17.11 -5.88 6.05
CA LYS A 25 18.10 -6.88 5.62
C LYS A 25 19.27 -6.28 4.84
N THR A 26 19.03 -5.30 3.98
CA THR A 26 20.07 -4.75 3.09
C THR A 26 20.59 -3.38 3.52
N HIS A 27 19.88 -2.69 4.43
CA HIS A 27 20.18 -1.31 4.84
C HIS A 27 20.26 -0.31 3.68
N GLU A 28 19.70 -0.64 2.52
CA GLU A 28 19.75 0.24 1.36
C GLU A 28 18.71 1.38 1.47
N PRO A 29 19.09 2.62 1.09
CA PRO A 29 18.21 3.78 1.20
C PRO A 29 17.01 3.72 0.26
N VAL A 30 17.06 2.89 -0.77
CA VAL A 30 15.97 2.70 -1.74
C VAL A 30 14.71 2.18 -1.06
N TYR A 31 14.85 1.29 -0.06
CA TYR A 31 13.69 0.73 0.64
C TYR A 31 13.01 1.75 1.56
N LYS A 32 13.76 2.71 2.13
CA LYS A 32 13.19 3.88 2.82
C LYS A 32 12.32 4.74 1.89
N LEU A 33 12.70 4.84 0.62
CA LEU A 33 11.93 5.55 -0.39
C LEU A 33 10.64 4.79 -0.72
N LEU A 34 10.76 3.48 -0.92
CA LEU A 34 9.62 2.59 -1.16
C LEU A 34 8.63 2.60 0.01
N MET A 35 9.11 2.61 1.26
CA MET A 35 8.28 2.77 2.45
C MET A 35 7.47 4.07 2.48
N LYS A 36 7.89 5.12 1.77
CA LYS A 36 7.10 6.38 1.66
C LYS A 36 6.09 6.35 0.51
N ILE A 37 6.37 5.58 -0.54
CA ILE A 37 5.56 5.51 -1.76
C ILE A 37 4.43 4.49 -1.63
N PHE A 38 4.69 3.29 -1.09
CA PHE A 38 3.66 2.26 -0.96
C PHE A 38 2.46 2.63 -0.07
N PRO A 39 2.60 3.45 1.01
CA PRO A 39 1.46 3.97 1.76
C PRO A 39 0.49 4.80 0.94
N TRP A 40 0.93 5.44 -0.15
CA TRP A 40 0.02 6.14 -1.05
C TRP A 40 -0.93 5.18 -1.75
N PHE A 41 -0.45 4.03 -2.21
CA PHE A 41 -1.30 3.01 -2.84
C PHE A 41 -2.30 2.41 -1.84
N PHE A 42 -1.86 2.19 -0.60
CA PHE A 42 -2.76 1.78 0.48
C PHE A 42 -3.82 2.85 0.77
N GLY A 43 -3.41 4.13 0.86
CA GLY A 43 -4.31 5.25 1.10
C GLY A 43 -5.37 5.41 -0.01
N VAL A 44 -4.95 5.33 -1.27
CA VAL A 44 -5.87 5.38 -2.43
C VAL A 44 -6.84 4.20 -2.41
N GLY A 45 -6.36 2.99 -2.09
CA GLY A 45 -7.20 1.81 -1.92
C GLY A 45 -8.22 1.94 -0.79
N ALA A 46 -7.82 2.53 0.35
CA ALA A 46 -8.68 2.75 1.50
C ALA A 46 -9.78 3.77 1.20
N VAL A 47 -9.44 4.88 0.52
CA VAL A 47 -10.41 5.89 0.09
C VAL A 47 -11.40 5.29 -0.90
N LEU A 48 -10.92 4.54 -1.90
CA LEU A 48 -11.80 3.84 -2.85
C LEU A 48 -12.73 2.85 -2.16
N LEU A 49 -12.25 2.10 -1.17
CA LEU A 49 -13.08 1.19 -0.39
C LEU A 49 -14.15 1.96 0.40
N GLY A 50 -13.77 3.06 1.05
CA GLY A 50 -14.69 3.92 1.80
C GLY A 50 -15.79 4.52 0.92
N VAL A 51 -15.45 4.99 -0.29
CA VAL A 51 -16.43 5.50 -1.26
C VAL A 51 -17.37 4.40 -1.72
N VAL A 52 -16.88 3.18 -1.94
CA VAL A 52 -17.73 2.05 -2.34
C VAL A 52 -18.69 1.65 -1.23
N ILE A 53 -18.24 1.61 0.03
CA ILE A 53 -19.08 1.24 1.18
C ILE A 53 -20.08 2.35 1.54
N ALA A 54 -19.68 3.61 1.42
CA ALA A 54 -20.55 4.75 1.72
C ALA A 54 -21.57 5.05 0.59
N GLY A 55 -21.25 4.65 -0.64
CA GLY A 55 -22.12 4.82 -1.81
C GLY A 55 -22.97 3.58 -2.16
N SER A 56 -22.87 2.49 -1.39
CA SER A 56 -23.64 1.25 -1.54
C SER A 56 -24.86 1.19 -0.65
#